data_AF-A0A015XGJ0-F1
#
_entry.id   AF-A0A015XGJ0-F1
#
_cell.length_a   1.000
_cell.length_b   1.000
_cell.length_c   1.000
_cell.angle_alpha   90.00
_cell.angle_beta   90.00
_cell.angle_gamma   90.00
#
_symmetry.space_group_name_H-M   'P 1'
#
loop_
_entity.id
_entity.type
_entity.pdbx_description
1 polymer ?
#
loop_
_entity_poly.entity_id
_entity_poly.type
_entity_poly.pdbx_seq_one_letter_code
_entity_poly.pdbx_strand_id
1 'polypeptide(L)'
;MLVITELSEAVEADRKGRLGKNCKRRFEMEYNRYPALVEEEKRFKCSFENNVKDSLPDELADAAIRLLDLCGLRNIELENDCLDDEVLEEYSRIFINKTFTESIFNITKNLIDRDISYSLIKIFGLAKHLDIDLLWHIEQKQRYNELRPVLNGKRY
;
A
#
# COMPACT_ATOMS: atom_id res chain seq x y z
N MET A 1 0.16 -2.44 -14.29
CA MET A 1 -0.23 -3.63 -13.49
C MET A 1 -1.63 -3.42 -12.89
N LEU A 2 -2.42 -4.47 -12.62
CA LEU A 2 -3.82 -4.37 -12.15
C LEU A 2 -3.90 -4.35 -10.62
N VAL A 3 -4.98 -3.80 -10.03
CA VAL A 3 -5.17 -3.81 -8.57
C VAL A 3 -5.16 -5.23 -8.00
N ILE A 4 -5.81 -6.19 -8.68
CA ILE A 4 -5.85 -7.60 -8.25
C ILE A 4 -4.45 -8.23 -8.24
N THR A 5 -3.55 -7.82 -9.14
CA THR A 5 -2.18 -8.35 -9.16
C THR A 5 -1.38 -7.83 -7.96
N GLU A 6 -1.52 -6.55 -7.58
CA GLU A 6 -0.87 -6.02 -6.36
C GLU A 6 -1.41 -6.71 -5.09
N LEU A 7 -2.73 -6.91 -5.02
CA LEU A 7 -3.33 -7.66 -3.91
C LEU A 7 -2.83 -9.13 -3.85
N SER A 8 -2.50 -9.73 -5.00
CA SER A 8 -1.89 -11.07 -5.05
C SER A 8 -0.43 -11.04 -4.56
N GLU A 9 0.31 -9.97 -4.87
CA GLU A 9 1.66 -9.76 -4.34
C GLU A 9 1.65 -9.57 -2.81
N ALA A 10 0.65 -8.88 -2.27
CA ALA A 10 0.45 -8.78 -0.82
C ALA A 10 0.24 -10.15 -0.15
N VAL A 11 -0.54 -11.05 -0.78
CA VAL A 11 -0.71 -12.46 -0.31
C VAL A 11 0.61 -13.22 -0.36
N GLU A 12 1.40 -13.03 -1.41
CA GLU A 12 2.71 -13.65 -1.52
C GLU A 12 3.70 -13.12 -0.47
N ALA A 13 3.63 -11.82 -0.15
CA ALA A 13 4.42 -11.20 0.91
C ALA A 13 4.03 -11.73 2.30
N ASP A 14 2.74 -11.87 2.60
CA ASP A 14 2.22 -12.51 3.82
C ASP A 14 2.74 -13.94 3.97
N ARG A 15 2.61 -14.75 2.92
CA ARG A 15 3.09 -16.15 2.87
C ARG A 15 4.59 -16.28 3.11
N LYS A 16 5.37 -15.29 2.65
CA LYS A 16 6.83 -15.21 2.87
C LYS A 16 7.22 -14.59 4.22
N GLY A 17 6.25 -14.17 5.04
CA GLY A 17 6.49 -13.50 6.31
C GLY A 17 7.02 -12.07 6.18
N ARG A 18 6.88 -11.44 5.01
CA ARG A 18 7.31 -10.05 4.74
C ARG A 18 6.26 -9.05 5.23
N LEU A 19 5.88 -9.16 6.50
CA LEU A 19 4.78 -8.41 7.11
C LEU A 19 5.08 -6.91 7.33
N GLY A 20 6.23 -6.40 6.89
CA GLY A 20 6.61 -5.00 7.09
C GLY A 20 6.84 -4.57 8.54
N LYS A 21 7.01 -5.52 9.48
CA LYS A 21 7.22 -5.19 10.91
C LYS A 21 8.44 -4.29 11.09
N ASN A 22 8.24 -3.13 11.72
CA ASN A 22 9.26 -2.10 11.95
C ASN A 22 9.86 -1.50 10.66
N CYS A 23 9.20 -1.61 9.50
CA CYS A 23 9.69 -1.05 8.24
C CYS A 23 10.01 0.45 8.38
N LYS A 24 9.08 1.25 8.93
CA LYS A 24 9.24 2.70 9.17
C LYS A 24 10.48 3.01 9.99
N ARG A 25 10.64 2.37 11.15
CA ARG A 25 11.81 2.56 12.01
C ARG A 25 13.12 2.18 11.31
N ARG A 26 13.16 1.04 10.61
CA ARG A 26 14.38 0.58 9.92
C ARG A 26 14.73 1.47 8.75
N PHE A 27 13.71 1.90 7.99
CA PHE A 27 13.82 2.88 6.92
C PHE A 27 14.44 4.19 7.46
N GLU A 28 13.88 4.76 8.52
CA GLU A 28 14.38 6.01 9.12
C GLU A 28 15.83 5.89 9.61
N MET A 29 16.19 4.76 10.22
CA MET A 29 17.57 4.51 10.68
C MET A 29 18.57 4.45 9.52
N GLU A 30 18.22 3.80 8.41
CA GLU A 30 19.09 3.68 7.25
C GLU A 30 19.17 5.00 6.46
N TYR A 31 18.02 5.66 6.28
CA TYR A 31 17.91 6.92 5.55
C TYR A 31 18.76 8.02 6.19
N ASN A 32 18.79 8.05 7.53
CA ASN A 32 19.53 9.05 8.30
C ASN A 32 20.98 8.65 8.65
N ARG A 33 21.49 7.52 8.16
CA ARG A 33 22.82 7.02 8.57
C ARG A 33 23.98 7.91 8.10
N TYR A 34 23.94 8.41 6.86
CA TYR A 34 25.06 9.14 6.24
C TYR A 34 24.65 10.43 5.50
N PRO A 35 23.99 11.39 6.17
CA PRO A 35 23.41 12.56 5.50
C PRO A 35 24.42 13.48 4.82
N ALA A 36 25.65 13.55 5.34
CA ALA A 36 26.70 14.39 4.77
C ALA A 36 27.51 13.70 3.65
N LEU A 37 27.40 12.38 3.49
CA LEU A 37 28.28 11.60 2.61
C LEU A 37 27.58 11.06 1.36
N VAL A 38 26.26 10.91 1.39
CA VAL A 38 25.48 10.29 0.32
C VAL A 38 24.29 11.18 -0.02
N GLU A 39 24.08 11.41 -1.32
CA GLU A 39 22.94 12.15 -1.85
C GLU A 39 21.62 11.60 -1.31
N GLU A 40 20.68 12.51 -0.99
CA GLU A 40 19.41 12.17 -0.38
C GLU A 40 18.62 11.13 -1.18
N GLU A 41 18.55 11.30 -2.51
CA GLU A 41 17.85 10.37 -3.40
C GLU A 41 18.41 8.94 -3.31
N LYS A 42 19.75 8.79 -3.32
CA LYS A 42 20.41 7.49 -3.19
C LYS A 42 20.16 6.86 -1.83
N ARG A 43 20.20 7.67 -0.76
CA ARG A 43 19.87 7.21 0.60
C ARG A 43 18.42 6.75 0.69
N PHE A 44 17.49 7.54 0.17
CA PHE A 44 16.07 7.22 0.14
C PHE A 44 15.82 5.91 -0.60
N LYS A 45 16.31 5.82 -1.84
CA LYS A 45 16.13 4.63 -2.69
C LYS A 45 16.65 3.36 -2.02
N CYS A 46 17.88 3.41 -1.49
CA CYS A 46 18.48 2.29 -0.77
C CYS A 46 17.66 1.90 0.47
N SER A 47 17.23 2.87 1.27
CA SER A 47 16.43 2.62 2.48
C SER A 47 15.06 2.03 2.17
N PHE A 48 14.42 2.49 1.10
CA PHE A 48 13.15 1.95 0.62
C PHE A 48 13.33 0.50 0.14
N GLU A 49 14.31 0.25 -0.72
CA GLU A 49 14.58 -1.07 -1.29
C GLU A 49 14.92 -2.12 -0.24
N ASN A 50 15.62 -1.73 0.84
CA ASN A 50 16.03 -2.65 1.90
C ASN A 50 14.95 -2.92 2.94
N ASN A 51 14.05 -1.96 3.21
CA ASN A 51 13.17 -2.02 4.38
C ASN A 51 11.67 -1.98 4.08
N VAL A 52 11.27 -1.50 2.91
CA VAL A 52 9.86 -1.28 2.55
C VAL A 52 9.47 -2.13 1.35
N LYS A 53 10.32 -2.17 0.32
CA LYS A 53 10.02 -2.82 -0.96
C LYS A 53 9.65 -4.30 -0.82
N ASP A 54 8.68 -4.74 -1.61
CA ASP A 54 8.19 -6.13 -1.68
C ASP A 54 7.65 -6.65 -0.32
N SER A 55 7.24 -5.74 0.56
CA SER A 55 6.60 -6.06 1.84
C SER A 55 5.08 -5.95 1.71
N LEU A 56 4.35 -6.64 2.59
CA LEU A 56 2.89 -6.61 2.59
C LEU A 56 2.32 -5.17 2.62
N PRO A 57 2.78 -4.26 3.50
CA PRO A 57 2.32 -2.87 3.46
C PRO A 57 2.64 -2.12 2.16
N ASP A 58 3.78 -2.43 1.52
CA ASP A 58 4.17 -1.83 0.24
C ASP A 58 3.21 -2.25 -0.89
N GLU A 59 2.82 -3.51 -0.94
CA GLU A 59 1.86 -3.99 -1.96
C GLU A 59 0.44 -3.50 -1.69
N LEU A 60 0.03 -3.34 -0.43
CA LEU A 60 -1.24 -2.67 -0.10
C LEU A 60 -1.22 -1.19 -0.52
N ALA A 61 -0.08 -0.51 -0.37
CA ALA A 61 0.09 0.87 -0.82
C ALA A 61 0.03 0.99 -2.34
N ASP A 62 0.69 0.10 -3.09
CA ASP A 62 0.61 0.10 -4.57
C ASP A 62 -0.83 -0.16 -5.04
N ALA A 63 -1.54 -1.09 -4.40
CA ALA A 63 -2.95 -1.36 -4.68
C ALA A 63 -3.84 -0.12 -4.44
N ALA A 64 -3.63 0.59 -3.33
CA ALA A 64 -4.37 1.81 -3.00
C ALA A 64 -4.08 2.95 -4.00
N ILE A 65 -2.81 3.19 -4.35
CA ILE A 65 -2.40 4.19 -5.35
C ILE A 65 -3.11 3.92 -6.68
N ARG A 66 -3.12 2.67 -7.15
CA ARG A 66 -3.79 2.30 -8.40
C ARG A 66 -5.30 2.52 -8.37
N LEU A 67 -5.94 2.32 -7.22
CA LEU A 67 -7.37 2.61 -7.07
C LEU A 67 -7.63 4.11 -7.08
N LEU A 68 -6.78 4.91 -6.43
CA LEU A 68 -6.86 6.37 -6.46
C LEU A 68 -6.65 6.91 -7.88
N ASP A 69 -5.66 6.39 -8.62
CA ASP A 69 -5.44 6.71 -10.04
C ASP A 69 -6.69 6.37 -10.87
N LEU A 70 -7.31 5.22 -10.60
CA LEU A 70 -8.53 4.79 -11.29
C LEU A 70 -9.72 5.70 -10.96
N CYS A 71 -9.87 6.13 -9.70
CA CYS A 71 -10.88 7.10 -9.30
C CYS A 71 -10.71 8.41 -10.07
N GLY A 72 -9.49 8.95 -10.10
CA GLY A 72 -9.17 10.16 -10.86
C GLY A 72 -9.45 10.00 -12.36
N LEU A 73 -9.05 8.89 -12.97
CA LEU A 73 -9.29 8.60 -14.39
C LEU A 73 -10.78 8.49 -14.74
N ARG A 74 -11.60 7.99 -13.81
CA ARG A 74 -13.04 7.76 -14.00
C ARG A 74 -13.92 8.86 -13.45
N ASN A 75 -13.34 9.91 -12.87
CA ASN A 75 -14.04 10.95 -12.12
C ASN A 75 -14.98 10.36 -11.05
N ILE A 76 -14.50 9.34 -10.33
CA ILE A 76 -15.21 8.79 -9.18
C ILE A 76 -14.86 9.68 -7.98
N GLU A 77 -15.86 10.40 -7.47
CA GLU A 77 -15.73 11.18 -6.26
C GLU A 77 -15.74 10.27 -5.04
N LEU A 78 -14.80 10.50 -4.13
CA LEU A 78 -14.77 9.87 -2.82
C LEU A 78 -15.53 10.78 -1.84
N GLU A 79 -16.32 10.19 -0.95
CA GLU A 79 -16.96 10.93 0.12
C GLU A 79 -15.88 11.51 1.05
N ASN A 80 -16.04 12.75 1.51
CA ASN A 80 -14.99 13.47 2.23
C ASN A 80 -14.53 12.76 3.52
N ASP A 81 -15.43 12.01 4.14
CA ASP A 81 -15.26 11.29 5.40
C ASP A 81 -14.95 9.79 5.20
N CYS A 82 -14.85 9.30 3.95
CA CYS A 82 -14.70 7.86 3.69
C CYS A 82 -13.42 7.24 4.27
N LEU A 83 -12.42 8.05 4.63
CA LEU A 83 -11.16 7.64 5.25
C LEU A 83 -10.99 8.17 6.69
N ASP A 84 -12.04 8.71 7.30
CA ASP A 84 -12.00 9.14 8.70
C ASP A 84 -11.82 7.96 9.64
N ASP A 85 -11.20 8.20 10.80
CA ASP A 85 -10.78 7.13 11.71
C ASP A 85 -11.95 6.24 12.19
N GLU A 86 -13.13 6.85 12.40
CA GLU A 86 -14.36 6.15 12.78
C GLU A 86 -14.85 5.19 11.68
N VAL A 87 -14.81 5.64 10.43
CA VAL A 87 -15.16 4.81 9.26
C VAL A 87 -14.16 3.67 9.13
N LEU A 88 -12.86 3.97 9.21
CA LEU A 88 -11.84 2.93 9.10
C LEU A 88 -11.94 1.91 10.25
N GLU A 89 -12.30 2.35 11.45
CA GLU A 89 -12.56 1.47 12.61
C GLU A 89 -13.71 0.51 12.32
N GLU A 90 -14.82 0.98 11.77
CA GLU A 90 -15.94 0.13 11.37
C GLU A 90 -15.51 -0.91 10.32
N TYR A 91 -14.79 -0.48 9.29
CA TYR A 91 -14.35 -1.37 8.21
C TYR A 91 -13.27 -2.36 8.64
N SER A 92 -12.44 -2.00 9.62
CA SER A 92 -11.45 -2.92 10.20
C SER A 92 -12.12 -4.18 10.80
N ARG A 93 -13.33 -4.03 11.34
CA ARG A 93 -14.10 -5.12 11.96
C ARG A 93 -14.54 -6.18 10.96
N ILE A 94 -14.63 -5.83 9.67
CA ILE A 94 -14.90 -6.77 8.58
C ILE A 94 -13.87 -7.89 8.60
N PHE A 95 -12.63 -7.63 9.01
CA PHE A 95 -11.53 -8.59 8.91
C PHE A 95 -11.31 -9.43 10.18
N ILE A 96 -12.08 -9.18 11.24
CA ILE A 96 -12.05 -10.00 12.45
C ILE A 96 -12.39 -11.46 12.10
N ASN A 97 -11.60 -12.39 12.64
CA ASN A 97 -11.70 -13.84 12.40
C ASN A 97 -11.52 -14.28 10.94
N LYS A 98 -10.99 -13.43 10.06
CA LYS A 98 -10.58 -13.81 8.70
C LYS A 98 -9.08 -14.06 8.66
N THR A 99 -8.68 -15.04 7.88
CA THR A 99 -7.29 -15.18 7.42
C THR A 99 -6.94 -14.05 6.45
N PHE A 100 -5.64 -13.78 6.27
CA PHE A 100 -5.21 -12.74 5.34
C PHE A 100 -5.72 -12.97 3.91
N THR A 101 -5.68 -14.22 3.43
CA THR A 101 -6.20 -14.59 2.11
C THR A 101 -7.72 -14.34 1.99
N GLU A 102 -8.50 -14.64 3.02
CA GLU A 102 -9.95 -14.35 3.03
C GLU A 102 -10.22 -12.84 3.01
N SER A 103 -9.41 -12.05 3.71
CA SER A 103 -9.47 -10.58 3.69
C SER A 103 -9.19 -10.02 2.30
N ILE A 104 -8.15 -10.53 1.61
CA ILE A 104 -7.83 -10.12 0.24
C ILE A 104 -8.90 -10.55 -0.76
N PHE A 105 -9.45 -11.77 -0.61
CA PHE A 105 -10.57 -12.23 -1.42
C PHE A 105 -11.82 -11.34 -1.24
N ASN A 106 -12.09 -10.89 -0.01
CA ASN A 106 -13.21 -9.99 0.28
C ASN A 106 -13.06 -8.63 -0.44
N ILE A 107 -11.85 -8.07 -0.48
CA ILE A 107 -11.55 -6.84 -1.23
C ILE A 107 -11.68 -7.08 -2.74
N THR A 108 -11.15 -8.20 -3.22
CA THR A 108 -11.16 -8.56 -4.64
C THR A 108 -12.57 -8.72 -5.18
N LYS A 109 -13.50 -9.27 -4.38
CA LYS A 109 -14.92 -9.39 -4.77
C LYS A 109 -15.53 -8.04 -5.14
N ASN A 110 -15.31 -7.00 -4.32
CA ASN A 110 -15.80 -5.65 -4.61
C ASN A 110 -15.25 -5.08 -5.93
N LEU A 111 -14.00 -5.39 -6.27
CA LEU A 111 -13.40 -4.93 -7.54
C LEU A 111 -14.12 -5.53 -8.75
N ILE A 112 -14.55 -6.79 -8.65
CA ILE A 112 -15.32 -7.48 -9.70
C ILE A 112 -16.70 -6.82 -9.86
N ASP A 113 -17.32 -6.46 -8.74
CA ASP A 113 -18.61 -5.76 -8.70
C ASP A 113 -18.49 -4.26 -9.08
N ARG A 114 -17.26 -3.78 -9.35
CA ARG A 114 -16.88 -2.40 -9.74
C ARG A 114 -17.10 -1.34 -8.66
N ASP A 115 -17.14 -1.75 -7.40
CA ASP A 115 -17.24 -0.85 -6.25
C ASP A 115 -15.85 -0.31 -5.84
N ILE A 116 -15.27 0.54 -6.69
CA ILE A 116 -13.89 1.04 -6.57
C ILE A 116 -13.66 1.76 -5.23
N SER A 117 -14.55 2.68 -4.86
CA SER A 117 -14.45 3.42 -3.59
C SER A 117 -14.51 2.47 -2.40
N TYR A 118 -15.41 1.49 -2.43
CA TYR A 118 -15.57 0.51 -1.36
C TYR A 118 -14.35 -0.43 -1.26
N SER A 119 -13.74 -0.81 -2.39
CA SER A 119 -12.46 -1.53 -2.40
C SER A 119 -11.33 -0.73 -1.77
N LEU A 120 -11.25 0.58 -2.04
CA LEU A 120 -10.26 1.47 -1.44
C LEU A 120 -10.43 1.53 0.08
N ILE A 121 -11.65 1.82 0.56
CA ILE A 121 -11.94 1.91 2.01
C ILE A 121 -11.61 0.58 2.70
N LYS A 122 -11.92 -0.56 2.07
CA LYS A 122 -11.57 -1.88 2.63
C LYS A 122 -10.06 -2.13 2.71
N ILE A 123 -9.25 -1.62 1.78
CA ILE A 123 -7.78 -1.71 1.90
C ILE A 123 -7.32 -0.90 3.12
N PHE A 124 -7.84 0.31 3.31
CA PHE A 124 -7.54 1.11 4.50
C PHE A 124 -8.03 0.44 5.79
N GLY A 125 -9.25 -0.12 5.80
CA GLY A 125 -9.78 -0.89 6.92
C GLY A 125 -8.92 -2.12 7.24
N LEU A 126 -8.41 -2.82 6.22
CA LEU A 126 -7.49 -3.96 6.41
C LEU A 126 -6.16 -3.48 6.99
N ALA A 127 -5.61 -2.37 6.51
CA ALA A 127 -4.39 -1.80 7.07
C ALA A 127 -4.57 -1.42 8.55
N LYS A 128 -5.71 -0.80 8.91
CA LYS A 128 -6.04 -0.50 10.32
C LYS A 128 -6.17 -1.78 11.15
N HIS A 129 -6.84 -2.81 10.63
CA HIS A 129 -6.94 -4.12 11.29
C HIS A 129 -5.57 -4.76 11.57
N LEU A 130 -4.60 -4.53 10.69
CA LEU A 130 -3.24 -5.06 10.78
C LEU A 130 -2.25 -4.13 11.52
N ASP A 131 -2.72 -2.99 12.03
CA ASP A 131 -1.89 -1.95 12.66
C ASP A 131 -0.78 -1.42 11.72
N ILE A 132 -1.17 -1.13 10.47
CA ILE A 132 -0.28 -0.61 9.41
C ILE A 132 -0.60 0.87 9.15
N ASP A 133 0.45 1.71 9.22
CA ASP A 133 0.41 3.12 8.80
C ASP A 133 0.43 3.23 7.26
N LEU A 134 -0.72 2.96 6.63
CA LEU A 134 -0.82 2.88 5.17
C LEU A 134 -0.54 4.22 4.48
N LEU A 135 -0.91 5.35 5.09
CA LEU A 135 -0.63 6.67 4.53
C LEU A 135 0.87 6.91 4.40
N TRP A 136 1.65 6.58 5.44
CA TRP A 136 3.10 6.67 5.35
C TRP A 136 3.67 5.78 4.23
N HIS A 137 3.14 4.56 4.07
CA HIS A 137 3.55 3.66 2.98
C HIS A 137 3.20 4.20 1.59
N ILE A 138 2.02 4.80 1.41
CA ILE A 138 1.62 5.45 0.15
C ILE A 138 2.58 6.59 -0.18
N GLU A 139 2.88 7.47 0.78
CA GLU A 139 3.83 8.58 0.58
C GLU A 139 5.21 8.07 0.14
N GLN A 140 5.75 7.06 0.83
CA GLN A 140 7.06 6.50 0.48
C GLN A 140 7.04 5.82 -0.89
N LYS A 141 5.95 5.11 -1.22
CA LYS A 141 5.80 4.41 -2.51
C LYS A 141 5.67 5.40 -3.67
N GLN A 142 4.91 6.48 -3.51
CA GLN A 142 4.82 7.56 -4.49
C GLN A 142 6.19 8.18 -4.75
N ARG A 143 6.91 8.57 -3.70
CA ARG A 143 8.28 9.11 -3.81
C ARG A 143 9.23 8.12 -4.47
N TYR A 144 9.14 6.82 -4.18
CA TYR A 144 9.96 5.80 -4.85
C TYR A 144 9.61 5.64 -6.33
N ASN A 145 8.31 5.68 -6.69
CA ASN A 145 7.85 5.55 -8.06
C ASN A 145 8.30 6.73 -8.94
N GLU A 146 8.40 7.95 -8.40
CA GLU A 146 8.93 9.15 -9.10
C GLU A 146 10.41 9.01 -9.48
N LEU A 147 11.20 8.24 -8.74
CA LEU A 147 12.62 8.00 -9.02
C LEU A 147 12.86 6.99 -10.14
N ARG A 148 11.80 6.34 -10.63
CA ARG A 148 11.91 5.31 -11.66
C ARG A 148 11.57 5.90 -13.03
N PRO A 149 12.19 5.40 -14.12
CA PRO A 149 11.79 5.79 -15.45
C PRO A 149 10.32 5.40 -15.69
N VAL A 150 9.64 6.13 -16.56
CA VAL A 150 8.25 5.86 -16.95
C VAL A 150 8.07 4.37 -17.30
N LEU A 151 7.03 3.74 -16.73
CA LEU A 151 6.73 2.31 -16.84
C LEU A 151 7.85 1.37 -16.37
N ASN A 152 8.88 1.88 -15.71
CA ASN A 152 10.08 1.13 -15.34
C ASN A 152 10.76 0.46 -16.55
N GLY A 153 10.64 1.07 -17.73
CA GLY A 153 11.09 0.49 -19.00
C GLY A 153 10.25 -0.69 -19.51
N LYS A 154 9.07 -0.96 -18.91
CA LYS A 154 8.12 -1.98 -19.37
C LYS A 154 7.14 -1.39 -20.39
N ARG A 155 6.41 -2.28 -21.07
CA ARG A 155 5.31 -1.90 -21.98
C ARG A 155 4.04 -1.45 -21.22
N TYR A 156 3.84 -1.95 -19.99
CA TYR A 156 2.67 -1.74 -19.12
C TYR A 156 2.99 -2.13 -17.66
#